data_AF-A0A1E5SJ47-F1
#
_entry.id   AF-A0A1E5SJ47-F1
#
_cell.length_a   1.000
_cell.length_b   1.000
_cell.length_c   1.000
_cell.angle_alpha   90.00
_cell.angle_beta   90.00
_cell.angle_gamma   90.00
#
_symmetry.space_group_name_H-M   'P 1'
#
loop_
_entity.id
_entity.type
_entity.pdbx_description
1 polymer ?
#
loop_
_entity_poly.entity_id
_entity_poly.type
_entity_poly.pdbx_seq_one_letter_code
_entity_poly.pdbx_strand_id
1 'polypeptide(L)'
;MGGRILKIAKRITETAERITLNAHNGDITFNSAKSVKYSAKKDIVFGEYESKEPKLFKSLEFKINIKLVGGKTFVPLGIPLFKGKEENQIIKFEVEVLKSPIEGIKLEIFHNGKIIRSLDCKEEHAIGKHYFGWNGFDDNGIYDSTVFTTGKLRAKVTGTLGGKINERKTDEFSFEYKEVNWVDTIIDKNAKRIDITLRVNLKDGGEQGTEKECYELGKSRNAPIVKICPWDKIPKEAFSFYKKTPIKSTRTKTFEDLKQLTLDGINKYWSRHKGNIGEGVDIDGELYEVFVNAINEVNSEISLNDIPLIYNTNNPWSRSGNPGTSTLGDGNKMDELARLLPDGVVQRISYNVGYIQYSNWEDLDETHWLYKLEGWQYYNESDEQKEFKFTSAHEIGHEILQSFGGTIYSWQHKGSSYYLPQDTKPLGKESFKEEYINRDFMEETSGENYPFSGEIDLMKYYNNSPTRYDYNRVISSEKDVLSLLWLTKIELK
;
A
#
# COMPACT_ATOMS: atom_id res chain seq x y z
N MET A 1 9.94 -86.08 37.99
CA MET A 1 10.74 -84.95 37.44
C MET A 1 10.07 -83.67 37.88
N GLY A 2 10.81 -82.82 38.57
CA GLY A 2 10.27 -81.77 39.44
C GLY A 2 9.76 -80.54 38.70
N GLY A 3 8.53 -80.12 39.04
CA GLY A 3 8.01 -78.79 38.77
C GLY A 3 8.54 -77.79 39.79
N ARG A 4 8.92 -76.60 39.32
CA ARG A 4 9.61 -75.56 40.08
C ARG A 4 8.58 -74.54 40.58
N ILE A 5 8.46 -74.40 41.90
CA ILE A 5 7.66 -73.33 42.53
C ILE A 5 8.43 -72.02 42.41
N LEU A 6 7.88 -71.04 41.69
CA LEU A 6 8.37 -69.65 41.74
C LEU A 6 7.62 -68.92 42.87
N LYS A 7 8.24 -68.90 44.05
CA LYS A 7 7.74 -68.11 45.19
C LYS A 7 8.06 -66.63 44.94
N ILE A 8 7.01 -65.81 44.83
CA ILE A 8 7.10 -64.37 45.12
C ILE A 8 6.56 -64.22 46.54
N ALA A 9 7.45 -64.00 47.50
CA ALA A 9 7.04 -63.50 48.80
C ALA A 9 7.81 -62.20 49.06
N LYS A 10 7.10 -61.07 48.92
CA LYS A 10 7.34 -59.92 49.79
C LYS A 10 7.17 -60.41 51.23
N ARG A 11 8.08 -59.97 52.09
CA ARG A 11 8.13 -60.13 53.55
C ARG A 11 6.74 -60.41 54.16
N ILE A 12 6.59 -61.58 54.78
CA ILE A 12 5.43 -61.91 55.61
C ILE A 12 5.60 -61.12 56.91
N THR A 13 4.74 -60.14 57.15
CA THR A 13 4.61 -59.44 58.44
C THR A 13 3.37 -59.96 59.17
N GLU A 14 3.34 -59.87 60.50
CA GLU A 14 2.30 -60.44 61.39
C GLU A 14 0.85 -59.99 61.10
N THR A 15 0.63 -59.07 60.15
CA THR A 15 -0.67 -58.44 59.85
C THR A 15 -1.32 -58.90 58.54
N ALA A 16 -0.80 -59.92 57.85
CA ALA A 16 -1.40 -60.39 56.59
C ALA A 16 -2.64 -61.28 56.84
N GLU A 17 -3.82 -60.68 56.98
CA GLU A 17 -5.08 -61.37 57.28
C GLU A 17 -5.72 -62.14 56.09
N ARG A 18 -5.12 -62.15 54.89
CA ARG A 18 -5.59 -63.03 53.81
C ARG A 18 -4.55 -63.25 52.71
N ILE A 19 -4.40 -64.50 52.27
CA ILE A 19 -3.57 -64.87 51.10
C ILE A 19 -4.50 -65.51 50.06
N THR A 20 -4.49 -64.99 48.84
CA THR A 20 -5.19 -65.58 47.69
C THR A 20 -4.13 -66.18 46.75
N LEU A 21 -4.23 -67.49 46.49
CA LEU A 21 -3.38 -68.20 45.53
C LEU A 21 -4.27 -68.63 44.36
N ASN A 22 -4.04 -68.05 43.17
CA ASN A 22 -4.69 -68.51 41.94
C ASN A 22 -3.79 -69.54 41.26
N ALA A 23 -4.31 -70.74 41.05
CA ALA A 23 -3.67 -71.78 40.25
C ALA A 23 -4.55 -72.06 39.02
N HIS A 24 -3.96 -72.02 37.82
CA HIS A 24 -4.61 -72.48 36.60
C HIS A 24 -4.04 -73.83 36.19
N ASN A 25 -4.94 -74.79 36.00
CA ASN A 25 -4.80 -76.12 35.42
C ASN A 25 -3.77 -77.09 36.06
N GLY A 26 -4.33 -78.08 36.77
CA GLY A 26 -3.74 -79.40 36.98
C GLY A 26 -3.14 -79.63 38.36
N ASP A 27 -3.83 -80.46 39.15
CA ASP A 27 -3.29 -81.25 40.27
C ASP A 27 -2.98 -80.54 41.61
N ILE A 28 -4.04 -80.06 42.28
CA ILE A 28 -4.03 -79.96 43.75
C ILE A 28 -5.20 -80.80 44.31
N THR A 29 -4.87 -81.96 44.85
CA THR A 29 -5.77 -82.78 45.68
C THR A 29 -5.49 -82.48 47.14
N PHE A 30 -6.48 -81.94 47.87
CA PHE A 30 -6.39 -81.72 49.32
C PHE A 30 -6.77 -83.00 50.06
N ASN A 31 -5.94 -83.48 50.98
CA ASN A 31 -6.38 -84.42 52.02
C ASN A 31 -6.40 -83.74 53.40
N SER A 32 -7.20 -84.29 54.29
CA SER A 32 -7.83 -83.66 55.46
C SER A 32 -6.92 -83.32 56.65
N ALA A 33 -5.64 -83.02 56.45
CA ALA A 33 -4.75 -82.54 57.50
C ALA A 33 -3.76 -81.50 56.94
N LYS A 34 -4.09 -80.21 57.11
CA LYS A 34 -3.35 -79.05 56.57
C LYS A 34 -1.96 -78.88 57.20
N SER A 35 -0.91 -79.53 56.68
CA SER A 35 0.46 -79.02 56.82
C SER A 35 1.40 -79.51 55.71
N VAL A 36 2.25 -78.62 55.19
CA VAL A 36 3.35 -78.94 54.26
C VAL A 36 4.67 -78.53 54.94
N LYS A 37 5.57 -79.50 55.19
CA LYS A 37 6.95 -79.25 55.63
C LYS A 37 7.87 -79.16 54.41
N TYR A 38 8.75 -78.15 54.37
CA TYR A 38 9.82 -78.06 53.38
C TYR A 38 11.16 -77.83 54.09
N SER A 39 12.20 -78.60 53.71
CA SER A 39 13.59 -78.41 54.15
C SER A 39 14.47 -78.15 52.94
N ALA A 40 15.24 -77.05 52.92
CA ALA A 40 16.26 -76.78 51.91
C ALA A 40 17.66 -76.84 52.54
N LYS A 41 18.62 -77.49 51.86
CA LYS A 41 19.95 -77.85 52.37
C LYS A 41 21.08 -76.87 52.03
N LYS A 42 20.79 -75.63 51.63
CA LYS A 42 21.80 -74.56 51.42
C LYS A 42 21.13 -73.18 51.42
N ASP A 43 21.79 -72.22 52.06
CA ASP A 43 21.33 -70.83 52.20
C ASP A 43 21.17 -70.16 50.83
N ILE A 44 19.99 -69.59 50.58
CA ILE A 44 19.70 -68.79 49.39
C ILE A 44 19.87 -67.32 49.79
N VAL A 45 20.91 -66.68 49.29
CA VAL A 45 21.09 -65.22 49.38
C VAL A 45 20.39 -64.58 48.19
N PHE A 46 19.40 -63.70 48.45
CA PHE A 46 18.73 -62.91 47.41
C PHE A 46 19.49 -61.59 47.23
N GLY A 47 19.94 -61.32 46.00
CA GLY A 47 20.48 -60.02 45.61
C GLY A 47 19.43 -58.91 45.71
N GLU A 48 19.88 -57.70 46.00
CA GLU A 48 19.04 -56.52 46.18
C GLU A 48 18.23 -56.23 44.92
N TYR A 49 16.92 -56.09 45.08
CA TYR A 49 16.02 -55.62 44.02
C TYR A 49 16.04 -54.09 44.02
N GLU A 50 16.72 -53.49 43.04
CA GLU A 50 16.50 -52.08 42.72
C GLU A 50 15.13 -51.94 42.04
N SER A 51 14.23 -51.16 42.65
CA SER A 51 12.97 -50.81 42.02
C SER A 51 13.23 -49.97 40.77
N LYS A 52 12.72 -50.38 39.62
CA LYS A 52 12.54 -49.45 38.49
C LYS A 52 11.75 -48.25 39.00
N GLU A 53 12.31 -47.05 38.88
CA GLU A 53 11.64 -45.80 39.23
C GLU A 53 10.21 -45.79 38.68
N PRO A 54 9.23 -45.26 39.43
CA PRO A 54 7.88 -45.13 38.93
C PRO A 54 7.91 -44.33 37.61
N LYS A 55 7.31 -44.88 36.54
CA LYS A 55 7.08 -44.13 35.30
C LYS A 55 6.39 -42.83 35.68
N LEU A 56 7.11 -41.71 35.51
CA LEU A 56 6.62 -40.36 35.72
C LEU A 56 5.28 -40.22 35.00
N PHE A 57 4.18 -40.05 35.75
CA PHE A 57 2.91 -39.64 35.15
C PHE A 57 3.18 -38.27 34.51
N LYS A 58 3.15 -38.20 33.17
CA LYS A 58 3.24 -36.92 32.44
C LYS A 58 2.09 -36.06 32.96
N SER A 59 2.39 -34.99 33.70
CA SER A 59 1.38 -34.02 34.13
C SER A 59 0.63 -33.54 32.90
N LEU A 60 -0.68 -33.72 32.87
CA LEU A 60 -1.56 -33.18 31.82
C LEU A 60 -2.01 -31.76 32.15
N GLU A 61 -1.38 -31.10 33.12
CA GLU A 61 -1.61 -29.69 33.39
C GLU A 61 -0.63 -28.82 32.60
N PHE A 62 -1.18 -27.96 31.75
CA PHE A 62 -0.45 -26.91 31.06
C PHE A 62 -1.23 -25.59 31.15
N LYS A 63 -0.50 -24.49 30.98
CA LYS A 63 -1.08 -23.15 30.83
C LYS A 63 -0.41 -22.49 29.64
N ILE A 64 -1.17 -21.70 28.89
CA ILE A 64 -0.63 -20.84 27.85
C ILE A 64 -0.94 -19.38 28.18
N ASN A 65 -0.14 -18.47 27.63
CA ASN A 65 -0.41 -17.03 27.56
C ASN A 65 -0.12 -16.53 26.15
N ILE A 66 -0.73 -15.41 25.73
CA ILE A 66 -0.47 -14.76 24.43
C ILE A 66 -0.39 -13.25 24.61
N LYS A 67 0.51 -12.61 23.87
CA LYS A 67 0.55 -11.15 23.69
C LYS A 67 1.12 -10.78 22.32
N LEU A 68 0.80 -9.58 21.83
CA LEU A 68 1.48 -9.00 20.68
C LEU A 68 2.92 -8.59 21.08
N VAL A 69 3.85 -8.77 20.15
CA VAL A 69 5.26 -8.36 20.29
C VAL A 69 5.81 -7.87 18.95
N GLY A 70 7.01 -7.29 18.95
CA GLY A 70 7.71 -6.91 17.72
C GLY A 70 7.49 -5.45 17.32
N GLY A 71 7.70 -5.18 16.02
CA GLY A 71 7.54 -3.84 15.46
C GLY A 71 6.10 -3.37 15.51
N LYS A 72 5.92 -2.06 15.69
CA LYS A 72 4.58 -1.45 15.72
C LYS A 72 4.01 -1.23 14.31
N THR A 73 4.87 -1.10 13.31
CA THR A 73 4.46 -0.87 11.93
C THR A 73 4.25 -2.18 11.18
N PHE A 74 3.41 -2.14 10.15
CA PHE A 74 3.19 -3.24 9.23
C PHE A 74 2.97 -2.70 7.80
N VAL A 75 3.58 -3.36 6.82
CA VAL A 75 3.39 -3.12 5.39
C VAL A 75 3.07 -4.47 4.73
N PRO A 76 1.94 -4.60 4.01
CA PRO A 76 1.59 -5.85 3.34
C PRO A 76 2.63 -6.18 2.26
N LEU A 77 2.89 -7.47 2.07
CA LEU A 77 3.90 -7.99 1.13
C LEU A 77 5.33 -7.46 1.33
N GLY A 78 5.61 -6.78 2.45
CA GLY A 78 6.96 -6.32 2.77
C GLY A 78 7.54 -5.27 1.83
N ILE A 79 6.69 -4.51 1.13
CA ILE A 79 7.14 -3.47 0.21
C ILE A 79 8.13 -2.54 0.94
N PRO A 80 9.36 -2.35 0.41
CA PRO A 80 10.38 -1.59 1.11
C PRO A 80 10.05 -0.09 1.08
N LEU A 81 10.58 0.64 2.07
CA LEU A 81 10.54 2.10 2.03
C LEU A 81 11.39 2.65 0.89
N PHE A 82 11.21 3.93 0.56
CA PHE A 82 11.80 4.57 -0.63
C PHE A 82 13.31 4.31 -0.86
N LYS A 83 14.11 4.26 0.20
CA LYS A 83 15.56 3.98 0.19
C LYS A 83 15.93 2.48 0.23
N GLY A 84 14.97 1.59 0.03
CA GLY A 84 15.17 0.13 -0.06
C GLY A 84 15.29 -0.60 1.28
N LYS A 85 15.07 0.06 2.42
CA LYS A 85 15.10 -0.61 3.73
C LYS A 85 13.81 -1.42 3.93
N GLU A 86 13.99 -2.64 4.41
CA GLU A 86 12.91 -3.59 4.69
C GLU A 86 11.92 -3.04 5.73
N GLU A 87 10.63 -3.33 5.50
CA GLU A 87 9.53 -3.04 6.41
C GLU A 87 9.02 -4.31 7.09
N ASN A 88 8.33 -4.14 8.22
CA ASN A 88 7.74 -5.27 8.93
C ASN A 88 6.57 -5.85 8.12
N GLN A 89 6.70 -7.09 7.68
CA GLN A 89 5.66 -7.82 6.93
C GLN A 89 4.87 -8.82 7.78
N ILE A 90 5.16 -8.92 9.08
CA ILE A 90 4.54 -9.88 10.00
C ILE A 90 4.14 -9.22 11.31
N ILE A 91 2.87 -9.37 11.70
CA ILE A 91 2.36 -9.12 13.03
C ILE A 91 2.74 -10.32 13.91
N LYS A 92 3.54 -10.09 14.96
CA LYS A 92 4.12 -11.16 15.79
C LYS A 92 3.37 -11.35 17.10
N PHE A 93 3.17 -12.60 17.47
CA PHE A 93 2.56 -13.02 18.73
C PHE A 93 3.56 -13.87 19.52
N GLU A 94 3.81 -13.53 20.78
CA GLU A 94 4.52 -14.39 21.73
C GLU A 94 3.50 -15.27 22.43
N VAL A 95 3.63 -16.59 22.28
CA VAL A 95 2.86 -17.59 23.01
C VAL A 95 3.78 -18.26 24.01
N GLU A 96 3.48 -18.12 25.30
CA GLU A 96 4.25 -18.73 26.38
C GLU A 96 3.55 -20.00 26.85
N VAL A 97 4.24 -21.15 26.76
CA VAL A 97 3.79 -22.45 27.26
C VAL A 97 4.40 -22.70 28.62
N LEU A 98 3.55 -23.01 29.60
CA LEU A 98 3.92 -23.18 31.01
C LEU A 98 3.50 -24.57 31.53
N LYS A 99 4.22 -25.03 32.55
CA LYS A 99 4.05 -26.30 33.29
C LYS A 99 4.37 -27.58 32.51
N SER A 100 3.90 -27.74 31.27
CA SER A 100 4.11 -28.97 30.49
C SER A 100 4.12 -28.65 28.99
N PRO A 101 4.95 -29.36 28.18
CA PRO A 101 4.88 -29.28 26.73
C PRO A 101 3.50 -29.62 26.21
N ILE A 102 3.13 -29.07 25.06
CA ILE A 102 1.82 -29.28 24.42
C ILE A 102 1.99 -29.87 23.03
N GLU A 103 0.97 -30.60 22.56
CA GLU A 103 0.98 -31.36 21.30
C GLU A 103 0.53 -30.51 20.09
N GLY A 104 0.02 -29.31 20.34
CA GLY A 104 -0.39 -28.41 19.28
C GLY A 104 -0.83 -27.04 19.80
N ILE A 105 -0.73 -26.06 18.90
CA ILE A 105 -1.15 -24.68 19.09
C ILE A 105 -2.01 -24.28 17.88
N LYS A 106 -3.22 -23.78 18.14
CA LYS A 106 -4.05 -23.10 17.16
C LYS A 106 -4.13 -21.61 17.48
N LEU A 107 -3.73 -20.75 16.54
CA LEU A 107 -3.85 -19.29 16.62
C LEU A 107 -4.96 -18.81 15.68
N GLU A 108 -5.97 -18.14 16.23
CA GLU A 108 -7.11 -17.59 15.49
C GLU A 108 -7.13 -16.07 15.64
N ILE A 109 -7.26 -15.35 14.51
CA ILE A 109 -7.41 -13.89 14.48
C ILE A 109 -8.86 -13.54 14.22
N PHE A 110 -9.39 -12.64 15.03
CA PHE A 110 -10.77 -12.17 14.96
C PHE A 110 -10.80 -10.71 14.55
N HIS A 111 -11.74 -10.37 13.66
CA HIS A 111 -12.17 -9.01 13.36
C HIS A 111 -13.64 -8.88 13.73
N ASN A 112 -13.96 -7.94 14.62
CA ASN A 112 -15.33 -7.70 15.09
C ASN A 112 -16.06 -8.99 15.56
N GLY A 113 -15.31 -9.90 16.19
CA GLY A 113 -15.82 -11.17 16.71
C GLY A 113 -15.94 -12.32 15.69
N LYS A 114 -15.64 -12.09 14.40
CA LYS A 114 -15.57 -13.15 13.37
C LYS A 114 -14.13 -13.58 13.16
N ILE A 115 -13.89 -14.88 13.00
CA ILE A 115 -12.57 -15.41 12.65
C ILE A 115 -12.28 -15.04 11.20
N ILE A 116 -11.12 -14.41 10.97
CA ILE A 116 -10.61 -14.11 9.63
C ILE A 116 -9.39 -14.96 9.27
N ARG A 117 -8.65 -15.44 10.28
CA ARG A 117 -7.46 -16.27 10.07
C ARG A 117 -7.39 -17.37 11.10
N SER A 118 -7.07 -18.59 10.68
CA SER A 118 -6.82 -19.73 11.56
C SER A 118 -5.52 -20.45 11.18
N LEU A 119 -4.53 -20.40 12.06
CA LEU A 119 -3.26 -21.12 11.95
C LEU A 119 -3.27 -22.30 12.91
N ASP A 120 -3.20 -23.53 12.38
CA ASP A 120 -3.19 -24.77 13.17
C ASP A 120 -1.82 -25.44 13.08
N CYS A 121 -1.06 -25.39 14.18
CA CYS A 121 0.27 -26.00 14.31
C CYS A 121 0.16 -27.26 15.16
N LYS A 122 0.27 -28.43 14.52
CA LYS A 122 0.10 -29.76 15.15
C LYS A 122 1.40 -30.36 15.67
N GLU A 123 2.39 -29.51 15.94
CA GLU A 123 3.72 -29.93 16.40
C GLU A 123 3.84 -29.79 17.92
N GLU A 124 4.74 -30.57 18.52
CA GLU A 124 5.00 -30.47 19.96
C GLU A 124 5.75 -29.16 20.28
N HIS A 125 5.21 -28.38 21.21
CA HIS A 125 5.81 -27.14 21.69
C HIS A 125 6.28 -27.32 23.13
N ALA A 126 7.60 -27.18 23.34
CA ALA A 126 8.22 -27.26 24.65
C ALA A 126 7.75 -26.15 25.61
N ILE A 127 8.02 -26.30 26.90
CA ILE A 127 7.84 -25.21 27.87
C ILE A 127 8.75 -24.05 27.47
N GLY A 128 8.20 -22.84 27.47
CA GLY A 128 8.92 -21.62 27.07
C GLY A 128 8.13 -20.77 26.08
N LYS A 129 8.85 -19.85 25.44
CA LYS A 129 8.27 -18.86 24.52
C LYS A 129 8.36 -19.36 23.08
N HIS A 130 7.26 -19.22 22.36
CA HIS A 130 7.11 -19.53 20.94
C HIS A 130 6.58 -18.30 20.23
N TYR A 131 6.98 -18.10 18.97
CA TYR A 131 6.60 -16.92 18.20
C TYR A 131 5.84 -17.32 16.96
N PHE A 132 4.69 -16.67 16.76
CA PHE A 132 3.82 -16.88 15.62
C PHE A 132 3.68 -15.58 14.84
N GLY A 133 3.60 -15.70 13.52
CA GLY A 133 3.49 -14.58 12.62
C GLY A 133 2.19 -14.61 11.83
N TRP A 134 1.54 -13.45 11.70
CA TRP A 134 0.46 -13.23 10.76
C TRP A 134 0.86 -12.15 9.76
N ASN A 135 0.76 -12.45 8.47
CA ASN A 135 1.10 -11.55 7.37
C ASN A 135 -0.08 -10.67 6.92
N GLY A 136 -1.15 -10.60 7.72
CA GLY A 136 -2.33 -9.78 7.45
C GLY A 136 -3.40 -10.41 6.55
N PHE A 137 -3.12 -11.51 5.86
CA PHE A 137 -4.08 -12.17 4.98
C PHE A 137 -5.07 -13.05 5.76
N ASP A 138 -6.30 -13.12 5.28
CA ASP A 138 -7.34 -14.03 5.78
C ASP A 138 -7.12 -15.48 5.30
N ASP A 139 -8.00 -16.40 5.69
CA ASP A 139 -7.93 -17.81 5.26
C ASP A 139 -8.19 -18.03 3.75
N ASN A 140 -8.78 -17.05 3.06
CA ASN A 140 -8.98 -17.07 1.62
C ASN A 140 -7.80 -16.45 0.85
N GLY A 141 -6.75 -15.99 1.54
CA GLY A 141 -5.62 -15.33 0.92
C GLY A 141 -5.91 -13.88 0.49
N ILE A 142 -6.88 -13.23 1.15
CA ILE A 142 -7.22 -11.82 0.96
C ILE A 142 -6.64 -10.96 2.07
N TYR A 143 -5.91 -9.92 1.71
CA TYR A 143 -5.57 -8.80 2.59
C TYR A 143 -6.48 -7.63 2.26
N ASP A 144 -7.03 -6.96 3.27
CA ASP A 144 -7.83 -5.74 3.12
C ASP A 144 -7.36 -4.76 4.19
N SER A 145 -6.76 -3.63 3.77
CA SER A 145 -6.22 -2.64 4.71
C SER A 145 -7.28 -2.06 5.65
N THR A 146 -8.56 -2.03 5.22
CA THR A 146 -9.66 -1.49 6.02
C THR A 146 -9.99 -2.38 7.21
N VAL A 147 -9.66 -3.67 7.19
CA VAL A 147 -9.85 -4.59 8.33
C VAL A 147 -9.02 -4.16 9.54
N PHE A 148 -7.87 -3.49 9.30
CA PHE A 148 -6.96 -3.07 10.35
C PHE A 148 -7.33 -1.71 10.95
N THR A 149 -7.92 -0.84 10.13
CA THR A 149 -8.27 0.54 10.49
C THR A 149 -9.74 0.70 10.86
N THR A 150 -10.58 -0.29 10.56
CA THR A 150 -11.98 -0.33 10.97
C THR A 150 -12.22 -1.46 11.98
N GLY A 151 -12.96 -1.17 13.05
CA GLY A 151 -13.32 -2.18 14.05
C GLY A 151 -12.19 -2.59 14.98
N LYS A 152 -12.30 -3.79 15.57
CA LYS A 152 -11.35 -4.28 16.59
C LYS A 152 -10.85 -5.67 16.27
N LEU A 153 -9.53 -5.84 16.40
CA LEU A 153 -8.86 -7.13 16.25
C LEU A 153 -8.62 -7.78 17.61
N ARG A 154 -8.61 -9.12 17.61
CA ARG A 154 -8.23 -9.92 18.77
C ARG A 154 -7.62 -11.23 18.32
N ALA A 155 -6.55 -11.69 18.98
CA ALA A 155 -6.00 -13.02 18.74
C ALA A 155 -6.43 -13.97 19.86
N LYS A 156 -6.76 -15.22 19.50
CA LYS A 156 -7.01 -16.32 20.44
C LYS A 156 -6.01 -17.43 20.15
N VAL A 157 -5.35 -17.92 21.20
CA VAL A 157 -4.52 -19.12 21.15
C VAL A 157 -5.22 -20.27 21.88
N THR A 158 -5.17 -21.45 21.29
CA THR A 158 -5.72 -22.70 21.83
C THR A 158 -4.60 -23.73 21.86
N GLY A 159 -4.17 -24.17 23.04
CA GLY A 159 -3.18 -25.24 23.20
C GLY A 159 -3.87 -26.56 23.49
N THR A 160 -3.26 -27.66 23.06
CA THR A 160 -3.80 -29.03 23.25
C THR A 160 -2.76 -29.97 23.87
N LEU A 161 -3.16 -30.76 24.87
CA LEU A 161 -2.33 -31.83 25.45
C LEU A 161 -3.21 -33.00 25.92
N GLY A 162 -3.06 -34.18 25.32
CA GLY A 162 -3.79 -35.39 25.75
C GLY A 162 -5.31 -35.21 25.74
N GLY A 163 -5.84 -34.48 24.74
CA GLY A 163 -7.27 -34.15 24.61
C GLY A 163 -7.77 -33.00 25.49
N LYS A 164 -6.94 -32.44 26.38
CA LYS A 164 -7.28 -31.23 27.14
C LYS A 164 -6.95 -29.97 26.34
N ILE A 165 -7.76 -28.94 26.52
CA ILE A 165 -7.62 -27.64 25.85
C ILE A 165 -7.39 -26.54 26.89
N ASN A 166 -6.52 -25.58 26.57
CA ASN A 166 -6.41 -24.31 27.27
C ASN A 166 -6.48 -23.18 26.24
N GLU A 167 -7.33 -22.19 26.47
CA GLU A 167 -7.50 -21.05 25.57
C GLU A 167 -7.11 -19.73 26.24
N ARG A 168 -6.45 -18.84 25.50
CA ARG A 168 -6.22 -17.45 25.92
C ARG A 168 -6.45 -16.51 24.77
N LYS A 169 -6.83 -15.28 25.11
CA LYS A 169 -7.03 -14.18 24.16
C LYS A 169 -6.11 -13.03 24.52
N THR A 170 -5.72 -12.27 23.51
CA THR A 170 -5.14 -10.94 23.72
C THR A 170 -6.23 -9.97 24.16
N ASP A 171 -5.80 -8.80 24.65
CA ASP A 171 -6.66 -7.62 24.64
C ASP A 171 -7.05 -7.25 23.19
N GLU A 172 -8.08 -6.43 23.06
CA GLU A 172 -8.42 -5.85 21.74
C GLU A 172 -7.31 -4.92 21.31
N PHE A 173 -6.96 -5.00 20.03
CA PHE A 173 -6.00 -4.11 19.40
C PHE A 173 -6.54 -3.62 18.06
N SER A 174 -6.00 -2.51 17.59
CA SER A 174 -6.34 -1.91 16.30
C SER A 174 -5.10 -1.25 15.74
N PHE A 175 -5.16 -0.94 14.45
CA PHE A 175 -4.13 -0.14 13.81
C PHE A 175 -4.73 1.17 13.32
N GLU A 176 -3.85 2.14 13.08
CA GLU A 176 -4.17 3.35 12.35
C GLU A 176 -3.18 3.51 11.20
N TYR A 177 -3.61 4.22 10.16
CA TYR A 177 -2.72 4.58 9.07
C TYR A 177 -1.60 5.47 9.60
N LYS A 178 -0.36 5.15 9.21
CA LYS A 178 0.83 5.85 9.69
C LYS A 178 1.26 6.97 8.75
N GLU A 179 1.30 6.68 7.45
CA GLU A 179 1.88 7.59 6.46
C GLU A 179 0.78 8.48 5.86
N VAL A 180 -0.30 7.86 5.36
CA VAL A 180 -1.43 8.56 4.75
C VAL A 180 -2.73 7.77 4.93
N ASN A 181 -3.88 8.44 4.82
CA ASN A 181 -5.21 7.84 5.03
C ASN A 181 -6.12 7.93 3.79
N TRP A 182 -5.58 8.39 2.67
CA TRP A 182 -6.30 8.55 1.40
C TRP A 182 -6.11 7.39 0.42
N VAL A 183 -5.42 6.33 0.84
CA VAL A 183 -5.23 5.11 0.05
C VAL A 183 -5.59 3.87 0.87
N ASP A 184 -6.36 2.98 0.25
CA ASP A 184 -6.61 1.62 0.75
C ASP A 184 -6.15 0.60 -0.27
N THR A 185 -5.87 -0.62 0.18
CA THR A 185 -5.54 -1.73 -0.71
C THR A 185 -6.24 -3.02 -0.31
N ILE A 186 -6.69 -3.75 -1.32
CA ILE A 186 -7.15 -5.12 -1.22
C ILE A 186 -6.23 -5.97 -2.09
N ILE A 187 -5.65 -7.03 -1.52
CA ILE A 187 -4.72 -7.91 -2.22
C ILE A 187 -5.29 -9.33 -2.19
N ASP A 188 -5.53 -9.89 -3.37
CA ASP A 188 -5.81 -11.31 -3.56
C ASP A 188 -4.52 -12.03 -3.97
N LYS A 189 -3.94 -12.76 -3.02
CA LYS A 189 -2.69 -13.49 -3.23
C LYS A 189 -2.86 -14.67 -4.19
N ASN A 190 -4.05 -15.25 -4.29
CA ASN A 190 -4.32 -16.40 -5.14
C ASN A 190 -4.51 -15.95 -6.60
N ALA A 191 -5.24 -14.86 -6.80
CA ALA A 191 -5.46 -14.28 -8.12
C ALA A 191 -4.28 -13.44 -8.63
N LYS A 192 -3.28 -13.15 -7.78
CA LYS A 192 -2.18 -12.21 -8.05
C LYS A 192 -2.71 -10.85 -8.46
N ARG A 193 -3.68 -10.34 -7.71
CA ARG A 193 -4.40 -9.10 -7.98
C ARG A 193 -4.33 -8.15 -6.79
N ILE A 194 -4.12 -6.88 -7.09
CA ILE A 194 -4.08 -5.79 -6.12
C ILE A 194 -5.07 -4.72 -6.60
N ASP A 195 -6.06 -4.41 -5.77
CA ASP A 195 -7.01 -3.32 -5.99
C ASP A 195 -6.71 -2.19 -5.02
N ILE A 196 -6.35 -1.03 -5.57
CA ILE A 196 -6.02 0.18 -4.81
C ILE A 196 -7.19 1.14 -4.93
N THR A 197 -7.67 1.67 -3.81
CA THR A 197 -8.61 2.80 -3.80
C THR A 197 -7.85 4.07 -3.50
N LEU A 198 -7.85 5.03 -4.43
CA LEU A 198 -7.17 6.32 -4.27
C LEU A 198 -8.20 7.44 -4.13
N ARG A 199 -8.22 8.13 -2.99
CA ARG A 199 -9.18 9.19 -2.69
C ARG A 199 -8.61 10.55 -3.06
N VAL A 200 -9.10 11.11 -4.16
CA VAL A 200 -8.75 12.45 -4.63
C VAL A 200 -9.84 13.46 -4.28
N ASN A 201 -9.50 14.73 -4.07
CA ASN A 201 -10.48 15.75 -3.69
C ASN A 201 -10.62 16.80 -4.80
N LEU A 202 -11.47 16.55 -5.77
CA LEU A 202 -11.63 17.40 -6.94
C LEU A 202 -12.74 18.44 -6.70
N LYS A 203 -12.45 19.70 -7.04
CA LYS A 203 -13.39 20.84 -6.90
C LYS A 203 -13.66 21.50 -8.25
N ASP A 204 -14.86 22.04 -8.44
CA ASP A 204 -15.14 22.88 -9.62
C ASP A 204 -14.39 24.20 -9.46
N GLY A 205 -13.32 24.37 -10.23
CA GLY A 205 -12.53 25.60 -10.27
C GLY A 205 -13.16 26.70 -11.14
N GLY A 206 -14.26 26.39 -11.83
CA GLY A 206 -14.96 27.31 -12.72
C GLY A 206 -14.48 27.25 -14.17
N GLU A 207 -14.91 28.25 -14.93
CA GLU A 207 -14.57 28.38 -16.35
C GLU A 207 -13.99 29.77 -16.65
N GLN A 208 -13.01 29.81 -17.53
CA GLN A 208 -12.32 31.01 -17.98
C GLN A 208 -12.45 31.21 -19.49
N GLY A 209 -12.49 32.49 -19.90
CA GLY A 209 -12.60 32.97 -21.28
C GLY A 209 -13.89 32.57 -22.01
N THR A 210 -14.98 32.43 -21.26
CA THR A 210 -16.35 32.29 -21.78
C THR A 210 -17.12 33.62 -21.71
N GLU A 211 -18.39 33.62 -22.11
CA GLU A 211 -19.27 34.79 -22.09
C GLU A 211 -19.46 35.37 -20.68
N LYS A 212 -19.23 34.57 -19.63
CA LYS A 212 -19.26 35.04 -18.23
C LYS A 212 -18.24 36.13 -17.93
N GLU A 213 -17.15 36.19 -18.70
CA GLU A 213 -16.11 37.20 -18.57
C GLU A 213 -16.29 38.39 -19.53
N CYS A 214 -17.38 38.43 -20.30
CA CYS A 214 -17.71 39.62 -21.09
C CYS A 214 -18.11 40.78 -20.18
N TYR A 215 -17.66 41.99 -20.49
CA TYR A 215 -18.02 43.21 -19.76
C TYR A 215 -18.29 44.38 -20.71
N GLU A 216 -19.02 45.38 -20.23
CA GLU A 216 -19.35 46.59 -21.00
C GLU A 216 -18.41 47.75 -20.66
N LEU A 217 -17.85 48.38 -21.69
CA LEU A 217 -17.12 49.65 -21.59
C LEU A 217 -18.01 50.82 -22.06
N GLY A 218 -17.88 51.98 -21.39
CA GLY A 218 -18.59 53.21 -21.72
C GLY A 218 -19.78 53.50 -20.79
N LYS A 219 -19.52 54.13 -19.62
CA LYS A 219 -20.56 54.59 -18.66
C LYS A 219 -20.73 56.12 -18.60
N SER A 220 -20.16 56.88 -19.55
CA SER A 220 -20.31 58.34 -19.61
C SER A 220 -21.44 58.75 -20.57
N ARG A 221 -22.03 59.94 -20.36
CA ARG A 221 -23.25 60.42 -21.05
C ARG A 221 -23.21 60.38 -22.60
N ASN A 222 -22.02 60.28 -23.22
CA ASN A 222 -21.85 60.38 -24.67
C ASN A 222 -20.99 59.25 -25.30
N ALA A 223 -20.60 58.20 -24.56
CA ALA A 223 -19.83 57.09 -25.13
C ALA A 223 -20.74 55.90 -25.46
N PRO A 224 -20.64 55.27 -26.65
CA PRO A 224 -21.41 54.07 -26.97
C PRO A 224 -20.98 52.92 -26.05
N ILE A 225 -21.96 52.17 -25.55
CA ILE A 225 -21.71 50.95 -24.77
C ILE A 225 -21.16 49.89 -25.73
N VAL A 226 -19.94 49.40 -25.46
CA VAL A 226 -19.30 48.33 -26.21
C VAL A 226 -19.12 47.12 -25.30
N LYS A 227 -19.70 45.98 -25.67
CA LYS A 227 -19.45 44.69 -25.00
C LYS A 227 -18.11 44.14 -25.49
N ILE A 228 -17.19 43.90 -24.55
CA ILE A 228 -15.90 43.26 -24.79
C ILE A 228 -15.94 41.87 -24.19
N CYS A 229 -15.48 40.89 -24.96
CA CYS A 229 -15.46 39.48 -24.60
C CYS A 229 -14.05 38.87 -24.78
N PRO A 230 -13.75 37.74 -24.13
CA PRO A 230 -12.43 37.10 -24.19
C PRO A 230 -11.97 36.79 -25.63
N TRP A 231 -12.88 36.29 -26.48
CA TRP A 231 -12.57 35.95 -27.87
C TRP A 231 -12.33 37.17 -28.79
N ASP A 232 -12.61 38.39 -28.33
CA ASP A 232 -12.31 39.60 -29.12
C ASP A 232 -10.81 39.89 -29.20
N LYS A 233 -10.01 39.24 -28.32
CA LYS A 233 -8.54 39.28 -28.34
C LYS A 233 -7.91 38.38 -29.40
N ILE A 234 -8.70 37.50 -30.04
CA ILE A 234 -8.18 36.55 -31.02
C ILE A 234 -8.06 37.25 -32.38
N PRO A 235 -6.87 37.26 -33.02
CA PRO A 235 -6.66 37.95 -34.28
C PRO A 235 -7.43 37.27 -35.44
N LYS A 236 -7.79 38.06 -36.45
CA LYS A 236 -8.54 37.57 -37.64
C LYS A 236 -7.75 36.52 -38.42
N GLU A 237 -6.43 36.62 -38.35
CA GLU A 237 -5.44 35.71 -38.90
C GLU A 237 -5.62 34.32 -38.30
N ALA A 238 -5.84 34.22 -36.97
CA ALA A 238 -6.08 32.94 -36.30
C ALA A 238 -7.43 32.32 -36.70
N PHE A 239 -8.48 33.13 -36.90
CA PHE A 239 -9.74 32.63 -37.48
C PHE A 239 -9.56 32.12 -38.91
N SER A 240 -8.79 32.84 -39.72
CA SER A 240 -8.54 32.48 -41.12
C SER A 240 -7.69 31.21 -41.25
N PHE A 241 -6.70 31.05 -40.37
CA PHE A 241 -5.81 29.89 -40.33
C PHE A 241 -6.52 28.63 -39.88
N TYR A 242 -7.17 28.66 -38.71
CA TYR A 242 -7.79 27.47 -38.13
C TYR A 242 -9.18 27.17 -38.68
N LYS A 243 -9.91 28.20 -39.16
CA LYS A 243 -11.30 28.10 -39.63
C LYS A 243 -12.22 27.49 -38.57
N LYS A 244 -12.00 27.87 -37.30
CA LYS A 244 -12.78 27.44 -36.14
C LYS A 244 -13.45 28.63 -35.48
N THR A 245 -14.57 28.38 -34.83
CA THR A 245 -15.28 29.37 -34.03
C THR A 245 -14.83 29.30 -32.56
N PRO A 246 -14.64 30.44 -31.88
CA PRO A 246 -14.47 30.48 -30.42
C PRO A 246 -15.59 29.78 -29.67
N ILE A 247 -15.26 29.21 -28.51
CA ILE A 247 -16.25 28.64 -27.58
C ILE A 247 -16.79 29.78 -26.72
N LYS A 248 -18.05 30.20 -26.93
CA LYS A 248 -18.55 31.46 -26.34
C LYS A 248 -19.38 31.29 -25.08
N SER A 249 -20.55 30.67 -25.16
CA SER A 249 -21.62 30.80 -24.16
C SER A 249 -21.61 29.74 -23.04
N THR A 250 -21.05 28.55 -23.28
CA THR A 250 -20.96 27.47 -22.28
C THR A 250 -19.73 26.61 -22.50
N ARG A 251 -19.04 26.22 -21.42
CA ARG A 251 -18.04 25.14 -21.44
C ARG A 251 -18.54 23.91 -22.18
N THR A 252 -17.69 23.31 -23.01
CA THR A 252 -18.00 22.05 -23.72
C THR A 252 -17.87 20.83 -22.81
N LYS A 253 -17.24 21.01 -21.64
CA LYS A 253 -17.11 20.01 -20.59
C LYS A 253 -17.57 20.58 -19.26
N THR A 254 -18.48 19.90 -18.60
CA THR A 254 -18.90 20.22 -17.24
C THR A 254 -17.83 19.84 -16.22
N PHE A 255 -17.95 20.30 -14.98
CA PHE A 255 -17.10 19.83 -13.89
C PHE A 255 -17.19 18.30 -13.73
N GLU A 256 -18.37 17.72 -13.90
CA GLU A 256 -18.54 16.26 -13.84
C GLU A 256 -17.79 15.55 -14.95
N ASP A 257 -17.77 16.11 -16.16
CA ASP A 257 -16.95 15.59 -17.25
C ASP A 257 -15.46 15.69 -16.94
N LEU A 258 -14.99 16.85 -16.44
CA LEU A 258 -13.58 17.03 -16.08
C LEU A 258 -13.19 16.10 -14.93
N LYS A 259 -14.03 15.96 -13.91
CA LYS A 259 -13.85 15.02 -12.80
C LYS A 259 -13.68 13.60 -13.32
N GLN A 260 -14.57 13.15 -14.21
CA GLN A 260 -14.47 11.81 -14.77
C GLN A 260 -13.20 11.64 -15.63
N LEU A 261 -12.81 12.65 -16.42
CA LEU A 261 -11.55 12.60 -17.17
C LEU A 261 -10.35 12.50 -16.23
N THR A 262 -10.32 13.24 -15.13
CA THR A 262 -9.25 13.15 -14.12
C THR A 262 -9.18 11.74 -13.53
N LEU A 263 -10.30 11.18 -13.08
CA LEU A 263 -10.35 9.81 -12.53
C LEU A 263 -9.93 8.76 -13.56
N ASP A 264 -10.41 8.86 -14.80
CA ASP A 264 -10.01 7.98 -15.90
C ASP A 264 -8.51 8.04 -16.18
N GLY A 265 -7.93 9.25 -16.13
CA GLY A 265 -6.50 9.48 -16.32
C GLY A 265 -5.70 8.73 -15.25
N ILE A 266 -6.04 8.94 -13.98
CA ILE A 266 -5.38 8.27 -12.85
C ILE A 266 -5.50 6.76 -12.99
N ASN A 267 -6.71 6.24 -13.19
CA ASN A 267 -6.96 4.80 -13.32
C ASN A 267 -6.16 4.19 -14.47
N LYS A 268 -6.03 4.90 -15.58
CA LYS A 268 -5.27 4.44 -16.75
C LYS A 268 -3.77 4.40 -16.47
N TYR A 269 -3.20 5.51 -15.99
CA TYR A 269 -1.75 5.69 -15.96
C TYR A 269 -1.09 5.13 -14.70
N TRP A 270 -1.83 4.95 -13.60
CA TRP A 270 -1.33 4.37 -12.34
C TRP A 270 -1.63 2.88 -12.18
N SER A 271 -2.45 2.27 -13.05
CA SER A 271 -2.68 0.82 -13.05
C SER A 271 -1.63 0.10 -13.90
N ARG A 272 -1.24 -1.10 -13.51
CA ARG A 272 -0.33 -1.99 -14.28
C ARG A 272 -0.92 -3.38 -14.33
N HIS A 273 -1.39 -3.79 -15.50
CA HIS A 273 -2.10 -5.06 -15.68
C HIS A 273 -1.99 -5.51 -17.14
N LYS A 274 -2.36 -6.76 -17.46
CA LYS A 274 -2.18 -7.35 -18.80
C LYS A 274 -2.96 -6.65 -19.92
N GLY A 275 -3.86 -5.74 -19.57
CA GLY A 275 -4.63 -4.94 -20.51
C GLY A 275 -3.95 -3.63 -20.93
N ASN A 276 -2.79 -3.30 -20.36
CA ASN A 276 -2.00 -2.12 -20.70
C ASN A 276 -0.50 -2.46 -20.84
N ILE A 277 0.31 -1.46 -21.17
CA ILE A 277 1.75 -1.67 -21.45
C ILE A 277 2.55 -2.12 -20.22
N GLY A 278 2.06 -1.87 -19.00
CA GLY A 278 2.80 -2.16 -17.77
C GLY A 278 2.76 -3.61 -17.33
N GLU A 279 1.77 -4.39 -17.78
CA GLU A 279 1.52 -5.81 -17.50
C GLU A 279 1.29 -6.21 -16.02
N GLY A 280 1.99 -5.59 -15.07
CA GLY A 280 1.93 -5.87 -13.63
C GLY A 280 3.10 -5.22 -12.87
N VAL A 281 3.33 -5.70 -11.66
CA VAL A 281 4.50 -5.39 -10.80
C VAL A 281 5.09 -6.69 -10.27
N ASP A 282 6.41 -6.79 -10.17
CA ASP A 282 7.11 -7.92 -9.58
C ASP A 282 7.21 -7.73 -8.05
N ILE A 283 6.67 -8.69 -7.30
CA ILE A 283 6.78 -8.76 -5.86
C ILE A 283 7.34 -10.14 -5.50
N ASP A 284 8.61 -10.16 -5.09
CA ASP A 284 9.35 -11.37 -4.72
C ASP A 284 9.36 -12.47 -5.81
N GLY A 285 9.46 -12.07 -7.08
CA GLY A 285 9.48 -12.97 -8.24
C GLY A 285 8.10 -13.43 -8.70
N GLU A 286 7.02 -12.90 -8.11
CA GLU A 286 5.65 -13.11 -8.56
C GLU A 286 5.08 -11.83 -9.19
N LEU A 287 4.51 -11.96 -10.40
CA LEU A 287 3.85 -10.86 -11.09
C LEU A 287 2.43 -10.64 -10.56
N TYR A 288 2.15 -9.46 -10.01
CA TYR A 288 0.82 -9.02 -9.59
C TYR A 288 0.24 -8.00 -10.58
N GLU A 289 -1.04 -8.15 -10.93
CA GLU A 289 -1.80 -7.11 -11.63
C GLU A 289 -2.32 -6.09 -10.60
N VAL A 290 -2.07 -4.80 -10.85
CA VAL A 290 -2.46 -3.69 -9.98
C VAL A 290 -3.50 -2.82 -10.68
N PHE A 291 -4.66 -2.66 -10.05
CA PHE A 291 -5.76 -1.84 -10.50
C PHE A 291 -5.94 -0.66 -9.54
N VAL A 292 -5.66 0.55 -10.02
CA VAL A 292 -5.92 1.78 -9.29
C VAL A 292 -7.31 2.28 -9.63
N ASN A 293 -8.13 2.44 -8.59
CA ASN A 293 -9.49 2.95 -8.65
C ASN A 293 -9.55 4.28 -7.89
N ALA A 294 -9.34 5.37 -8.61
CA ALA A 294 -9.51 6.71 -8.11
C ALA A 294 -10.99 7.03 -7.89
N ILE A 295 -11.30 7.59 -6.73
CA ILE A 295 -12.63 8.09 -6.38
C ILE A 295 -12.53 9.53 -5.90
N ASN A 296 -13.57 10.31 -6.15
CA ASN A 296 -13.66 11.65 -5.61
C ASN A 296 -14.21 11.60 -4.17
N GLU A 297 -13.38 11.97 -3.20
CA GLU A 297 -13.73 12.10 -1.78
C GLU A 297 -13.51 13.56 -1.36
N VAL A 298 -14.59 14.21 -0.93
CA VAL A 298 -14.55 15.64 -0.58
C VAL A 298 -14.11 15.88 0.86
N ASN A 299 -14.14 14.84 1.70
CA ASN A 299 -13.63 14.89 3.06
C ASN A 299 -12.09 14.91 3.07
N SER A 300 -11.52 16.09 3.30
CA SER A 300 -10.08 16.32 3.38
C SER A 300 -9.38 15.55 4.50
N GLU A 301 -10.10 14.99 5.46
CA GLU A 301 -9.51 14.14 6.50
C GLU A 301 -9.08 12.77 5.96
N ILE A 302 -9.60 12.32 4.82
CA ILE A 302 -9.34 10.99 4.26
C ILE A 302 -9.08 11.03 2.74
N SER A 303 -8.75 12.20 2.20
CA SER A 303 -8.47 12.40 0.78
C SER A 303 -7.14 13.13 0.62
N LEU A 304 -6.64 13.14 -0.61
CA LEU A 304 -5.64 14.11 -1.03
C LEU A 304 -6.12 15.57 -0.82
N ASN A 305 -5.20 16.53 -0.94
CA ASN A 305 -5.56 17.94 -0.90
C ASN A 305 -6.55 18.28 -2.02
N ASP A 306 -7.31 19.35 -1.83
CA ASP A 306 -8.28 19.76 -2.81
C ASP A 306 -7.63 20.31 -4.09
N ILE A 307 -8.14 19.90 -5.23
CA ILE A 307 -7.58 20.25 -6.54
C ILE A 307 -8.70 20.85 -7.39
N PRO A 308 -8.65 22.16 -7.65
CA PRO A 308 -9.56 22.83 -8.57
C PRO A 308 -9.32 22.36 -10.01
N LEU A 309 -10.40 21.94 -10.67
CA LEU A 309 -10.40 21.66 -12.11
C LEU A 309 -10.91 22.89 -12.86
N ILE A 310 -10.06 23.48 -13.70
CA ILE A 310 -10.35 24.72 -14.42
C ILE A 310 -10.67 24.41 -15.88
N TYR A 311 -11.82 24.84 -16.37
CA TYR A 311 -12.09 24.88 -17.80
C TYR A 311 -11.53 26.17 -18.39
N ASN A 312 -10.60 26.11 -19.35
CA ASN A 312 -9.97 27.29 -19.94
C ASN A 312 -10.16 27.32 -21.46
N THR A 313 -10.67 28.44 -22.00
CA THR A 313 -10.82 28.66 -23.44
C THR A 313 -10.70 30.14 -23.77
N ASN A 314 -10.36 30.52 -25.00
CA ASN A 314 -10.18 31.91 -25.45
C ASN A 314 -9.36 32.80 -24.51
N ASN A 315 -8.33 32.22 -23.89
CA ASN A 315 -7.55 32.84 -22.84
C ASN A 315 -6.08 32.38 -22.98
N PRO A 316 -5.11 33.02 -22.30
CA PRO A 316 -3.77 32.48 -22.23
C PRO A 316 -3.72 31.06 -21.66
N TRP A 317 -2.66 30.35 -21.99
CA TRP A 317 -2.41 29.00 -21.49
C TRP A 317 -2.50 28.97 -19.96
N SER A 318 -3.43 28.16 -19.46
CA SER A 318 -3.58 27.97 -18.02
C SER A 318 -2.74 26.77 -17.62
N ARG A 319 -1.61 27.04 -16.94
CA ARG A 319 -0.71 26.00 -16.44
C ARG A 319 -1.42 25.15 -15.39
N SER A 320 -1.31 23.83 -15.54
CA SER A 320 -1.61 22.85 -14.50
C SER A 320 -0.42 22.75 -13.55
N GLY A 321 -0.72 22.44 -12.30
CA GLY A 321 0.25 22.17 -11.28
C GLY A 321 -0.45 21.53 -10.09
N ASN A 322 0.21 20.59 -9.45
CA ASN A 322 -0.20 20.10 -8.15
C ASN A 322 0.96 20.11 -7.16
N PRO A 323 1.20 21.25 -6.51
CA PRO A 323 1.99 21.30 -5.31
C PRO A 323 1.05 20.91 -4.17
N GLY A 324 1.06 19.62 -3.77
CA GLY A 324 0.55 19.23 -2.46
C GLY A 324 1.03 20.25 -1.43
N THR A 325 0.10 21.02 -0.88
CA THR A 325 0.43 22.22 -0.14
C THR A 325 0.93 21.83 1.25
N SER A 326 2.25 21.75 1.46
CA SER A 326 2.91 22.14 2.72
C SER A 326 2.43 21.51 4.05
N THR A 327 1.62 20.44 4.04
CA THR A 327 1.02 19.84 5.24
C THR A 327 1.71 18.55 5.66
N LEU A 328 2.61 17.99 4.85
CA LEU A 328 3.29 16.73 5.18
C LEU A 328 4.32 16.85 6.31
N GLY A 329 4.64 18.05 6.79
CA GLY A 329 5.54 18.21 7.93
C GLY A 329 6.89 17.51 7.72
N ASP A 330 7.34 17.40 6.47
CA ASP A 330 8.61 16.75 6.09
C ASP A 330 9.84 17.56 6.55
N GLY A 331 9.60 18.72 7.19
CA GLY A 331 10.60 19.63 7.70
C GLY A 331 11.28 20.47 6.62
N ASN A 332 10.83 20.40 5.37
CA ASN A 332 11.43 21.13 4.27
C ASN A 332 10.94 22.59 4.26
N LYS A 333 11.79 23.51 4.70
CA LYS A 333 11.53 24.95 4.69
C LYS A 333 11.38 25.54 3.29
N MET A 334 11.71 24.80 2.23
CA MET A 334 11.57 25.25 0.85
C MET A 334 10.11 25.27 0.36
N ASP A 335 9.19 24.59 1.06
CA ASP A 335 7.76 24.66 0.79
C ASP A 335 7.20 26.08 0.99
N GLU A 336 7.78 26.83 1.94
CA GLU A 336 7.46 28.25 2.17
C GLU A 336 8.04 29.16 1.07
N LEU A 337 9.20 28.81 0.52
CA LEU A 337 9.87 29.57 -0.55
C LEU A 337 9.15 29.42 -1.90
N ALA A 338 8.57 28.25 -2.17
CA ALA A 338 7.78 28.03 -3.40
C ALA A 338 6.55 28.94 -3.49
N ARG A 339 5.99 29.37 -2.34
CA ARG A 339 4.89 30.35 -2.27
C ARG A 339 5.31 31.76 -2.71
N LEU A 340 6.60 32.04 -2.80
CA LEU A 340 7.17 33.35 -3.15
C LEU A 340 7.62 33.45 -4.62
N LEU A 341 7.43 32.40 -5.43
CA LEU A 341 7.82 32.42 -6.84
C LEU A 341 6.83 33.22 -7.70
N PRO A 342 7.27 33.84 -8.82
CA PRO A 342 6.45 34.74 -9.65
C PRO A 342 5.14 34.12 -10.18
N ASP A 343 5.11 32.80 -10.35
CA ASP A 343 3.91 32.04 -10.78
C ASP A 343 3.25 31.24 -9.63
N GLY A 344 3.78 31.36 -8.41
CA GLY A 344 3.30 30.71 -7.19
C GLY A 344 3.30 29.18 -7.21
N VAL A 345 2.70 28.63 -6.16
CA VAL A 345 2.29 27.22 -5.99
C VAL A 345 1.00 27.07 -6.80
N VAL A 346 1.09 26.70 -8.08
CA VAL A 346 -0.09 26.51 -8.95
C VAL A 346 -0.81 25.25 -8.50
N GLN A 347 -1.87 25.32 -7.69
CA GLN A 347 -2.70 24.18 -7.29
C GLN A 347 -4.00 24.16 -8.12
N ARG A 348 -3.93 23.56 -9.32
CA ARG A 348 -5.07 23.38 -10.24
C ARG A 348 -4.69 22.46 -11.40
N ILE A 349 -5.70 21.85 -12.02
CA ILE A 349 -5.54 21.13 -13.29
C ILE A 349 -6.45 21.77 -14.32
N SER A 350 -5.86 22.22 -15.41
CA SER A 350 -6.53 23.05 -16.42
C SER A 350 -6.82 22.27 -17.69
N TYR A 351 -8.08 22.28 -18.10
CA TYR A 351 -8.55 21.77 -19.40
C TYR A 351 -8.48 22.91 -20.42
N ASN A 352 -7.43 22.95 -21.24
CA ASN A 352 -7.14 24.03 -22.18
C ASN A 352 -7.67 23.72 -23.58
N VAL A 353 -8.83 24.28 -23.94
CA VAL A 353 -9.54 23.89 -25.17
C VAL A 353 -9.94 25.10 -26.03
N GLY A 354 -10.04 24.89 -27.35
CA GLY A 354 -10.34 25.96 -28.28
C GLY A 354 -9.15 26.88 -28.48
N TYR A 355 -9.38 28.18 -28.59
CA TYR A 355 -8.29 29.15 -28.79
C TYR A 355 -7.55 29.40 -27.48
N ILE A 356 -6.25 29.11 -27.44
CA ILE A 356 -5.38 29.32 -26.28
C ILE A 356 -4.17 30.14 -26.71
N GLN A 357 -3.82 31.16 -25.93
CA GLN A 357 -2.70 32.04 -26.23
C GLN A 357 -1.43 31.64 -25.46
N TYR A 358 -0.33 31.46 -26.17
CA TYR A 358 0.99 31.30 -25.56
C TYR A 358 1.62 32.67 -25.33
N SER A 359 2.11 32.97 -24.12
CA SER A 359 2.71 34.26 -23.79
C SER A 359 4.12 34.46 -24.36
N ASN A 360 4.87 33.38 -24.56
CA ASN A 360 6.23 33.39 -25.11
C ASN A 360 6.28 33.46 -26.64
N TRP A 361 5.14 33.76 -27.29
CA TRP A 361 5.07 33.85 -28.74
C TRP A 361 5.93 34.96 -29.32
N GLU A 362 6.16 36.03 -28.55
CA GLU A 362 7.01 37.17 -28.93
C GLU A 362 8.50 36.77 -29.02
N ASP A 363 8.90 35.71 -28.33
CA ASP A 363 10.26 35.16 -28.38
C ASP A 363 10.50 34.28 -29.63
N LEU A 364 9.45 33.95 -30.37
CA LEU A 364 9.54 33.18 -31.60
C LEU A 364 10.03 34.04 -32.75
N ASP A 365 10.74 33.43 -33.69
CA ASP A 365 11.11 34.08 -34.95
C ASP A 365 9.85 34.60 -35.68
N GLU A 366 9.91 35.81 -36.24
CA GLU A 366 8.77 36.46 -36.91
C GLU A 366 8.21 35.63 -38.08
N THR A 367 9.01 34.74 -38.66
CA THR A 367 8.57 33.83 -39.72
C THR A 367 7.76 32.64 -39.20
N HIS A 368 7.86 32.32 -37.91
CA HIS A 368 7.18 31.22 -37.27
C HIS A 368 5.65 31.39 -37.37
N TRP A 369 4.94 30.31 -37.68
CA TRP A 369 3.50 30.38 -37.93
C TRP A 369 2.72 30.90 -36.71
N LEU A 370 3.14 30.55 -35.49
CA LEU A 370 2.48 30.99 -34.25
C LEU A 370 2.72 32.48 -33.95
N TYR A 371 3.86 33.04 -34.38
CA TYR A 371 4.13 34.48 -34.25
C TYR A 371 3.11 35.29 -35.05
N LYS A 372 2.83 34.86 -36.29
CA LYS A 372 1.82 35.47 -37.18
C LYS A 372 0.39 35.38 -36.66
N LEU A 373 0.16 34.53 -35.66
CA LEU A 373 -1.14 34.36 -35.00
C LEU A 373 -1.15 34.98 -33.59
N GLU A 374 -0.14 35.79 -33.24
CA GLU A 374 0.00 36.45 -31.93
C GLU A 374 -0.10 35.46 -30.75
N GLY A 375 0.49 34.28 -30.91
CA GLY A 375 0.50 33.24 -29.88
C GLY A 375 -0.78 32.39 -29.80
N TRP A 376 -1.81 32.67 -30.61
CA TRP A 376 -3.07 31.94 -30.55
C TRP A 376 -3.02 30.61 -31.32
N GLN A 377 -3.22 29.52 -30.59
CA GLN A 377 -3.35 28.17 -31.14
C GLN A 377 -4.73 27.58 -30.83
N TYR A 378 -5.28 26.79 -31.75
CA TYR A 378 -6.53 26.07 -31.54
C TYR A 378 -6.31 24.62 -31.08
N TYR A 379 -6.88 24.26 -29.94
CA TYR A 379 -6.86 22.92 -29.33
C TYR A 379 -8.20 22.21 -29.54
N ASN A 380 -8.16 21.02 -30.15
CA ASN A 380 -9.35 20.20 -30.35
C ASN A 380 -9.69 19.42 -29.07
N GLU A 381 -10.98 19.31 -28.77
CA GLU A 381 -11.47 18.58 -27.59
C GLU A 381 -10.97 17.14 -27.46
N SER A 382 -10.82 16.41 -28.57
CA SER A 382 -10.40 15.01 -28.55
C SER A 382 -8.95 14.82 -28.13
N ASP A 383 -8.08 15.77 -28.51
CA ASP A 383 -6.67 15.75 -28.15
C ASP A 383 -6.52 16.27 -26.71
N GLU A 384 -7.25 17.33 -26.38
CA GLU A 384 -7.25 17.89 -25.03
C GLU A 384 -7.79 16.91 -23.99
N GLN A 385 -8.77 16.06 -24.32
CA GLN A 385 -9.21 15.00 -23.40
C GLN A 385 -8.10 13.99 -23.07
N LYS A 386 -7.20 13.70 -24.03
CA LYS A 386 -6.08 12.78 -23.79
C LYS A 386 -4.99 13.46 -22.98
N GLU A 387 -4.69 14.71 -23.33
CA GLU A 387 -3.71 15.53 -22.61
C GLU A 387 -4.16 15.76 -21.18
N PHE A 388 -5.40 16.21 -20.96
CA PHE A 388 -5.93 16.45 -19.62
C PHE A 388 -5.94 15.18 -18.75
N LYS A 389 -6.22 14.00 -19.32
CA LYS A 389 -6.08 12.71 -18.62
C LYS A 389 -4.63 12.45 -18.18
N PHE A 390 -3.68 12.70 -19.09
CA PHE A 390 -2.25 12.53 -18.84
C PHE A 390 -1.77 13.52 -17.78
N THR A 391 -2.00 14.81 -17.96
CA THR A 391 -1.69 15.86 -17.00
C THR A 391 -2.33 15.57 -15.66
N SER A 392 -3.61 15.19 -15.62
CA SER A 392 -4.29 14.85 -14.37
C SER A 392 -3.56 13.78 -13.56
N ALA A 393 -3.14 12.70 -14.22
CA ALA A 393 -2.43 11.61 -13.56
C ALA A 393 -1.01 12.00 -13.13
N HIS A 394 -0.33 12.84 -13.92
CA HIS A 394 0.99 13.38 -13.60
C HIS A 394 0.94 14.28 -12.37
N GLU A 395 0.02 15.26 -12.38
CA GLU A 395 -0.13 16.22 -11.30
C GLU A 395 -0.52 15.53 -9.97
N ILE A 396 -1.51 14.63 -9.99
CA ILE A 396 -1.87 13.83 -8.82
C ILE A 396 -0.70 12.95 -8.35
N GLY A 397 0.12 12.50 -9.30
CA GLY A 397 1.33 11.73 -9.03
C GLY A 397 2.34 12.44 -8.13
N HIS A 398 2.39 13.77 -8.16
CA HIS A 398 3.30 14.51 -7.29
C HIS A 398 3.01 14.32 -5.81
N GLU A 399 1.74 14.20 -5.39
CA GLU A 399 1.40 13.94 -3.98
C GLU A 399 1.78 12.52 -3.57
N ILE A 400 1.60 11.54 -4.46
CA ILE A 400 2.01 10.15 -4.23
C ILE A 400 3.54 10.08 -4.04
N LEU A 401 4.30 10.66 -4.97
CA LEU A 401 5.75 10.67 -4.89
C LEU A 401 6.27 11.48 -3.70
N GLN A 402 5.59 12.56 -3.33
CA GLN A 402 5.98 13.38 -2.17
C GLN A 402 5.77 12.60 -0.87
N SER A 403 4.64 11.92 -0.69
CA SER A 403 4.39 11.10 0.49
C SER A 403 5.32 9.89 0.61
N PHE A 404 5.81 9.35 -0.51
CA PHE A 404 6.72 8.20 -0.50
C PHE A 404 8.21 8.57 -0.45
N GLY A 405 8.64 9.46 -1.34
CA GLY A 405 10.05 9.80 -1.58
C GLY A 405 10.45 11.21 -1.15
N GLY A 406 9.50 12.02 -0.69
CA GLY A 406 9.73 13.40 -0.25
C GLY A 406 9.65 14.43 -1.38
N THR A 407 9.62 15.70 -0.99
CA THR A 407 9.38 16.85 -1.87
C THR A 407 10.41 16.96 -3.01
N ILE A 408 11.70 16.78 -2.72
CA ILE A 408 12.77 16.83 -3.72
C ILE A 408 12.54 15.76 -4.80
N TYR A 409 12.21 14.52 -4.42
CA TYR A 409 12.01 13.43 -5.36
C TYR A 409 10.83 13.69 -6.31
N SER A 410 9.74 14.24 -5.76
CA SER A 410 8.55 14.60 -6.51
C SER A 410 8.80 15.79 -7.45
N TRP A 411 9.35 16.90 -6.95
CA TRP A 411 9.50 18.15 -7.70
C TRP A 411 10.61 18.12 -8.74
N GLN A 412 11.61 17.25 -8.56
CA GLN A 412 12.65 17.02 -9.56
C GLN A 412 12.30 15.91 -10.55
N HIS A 413 11.05 15.45 -10.58
CA HIS A 413 10.59 14.44 -11.54
C HIS A 413 11.51 13.21 -11.49
N LYS A 414 11.78 12.72 -10.28
CA LYS A 414 12.67 11.58 -10.02
C LYS A 414 14.14 11.83 -10.42
N GLY A 415 14.54 13.10 -10.44
CA GLY A 415 15.88 13.56 -10.83
C GLY A 415 16.02 13.93 -12.31
N SER A 416 14.96 13.78 -13.11
CA SER A 416 15.00 14.14 -14.54
C SER A 416 14.90 15.65 -14.81
N SER A 417 14.49 16.44 -13.81
CA SER A 417 14.43 17.90 -13.87
C SER A 417 15.18 18.55 -12.71
N TYR A 418 15.43 19.85 -12.86
CA TYR A 418 15.84 20.69 -11.75
C TYR A 418 14.73 20.87 -10.72
N TYR A 419 15.08 21.27 -9.50
CA TYR A 419 14.11 21.69 -8.49
C TYR A 419 13.55 23.07 -8.81
N LEU A 420 14.42 23.97 -9.31
CA LEU A 420 14.07 25.24 -9.93
C LEU A 420 14.96 25.46 -11.15
N PRO A 421 14.41 25.88 -12.30
CA PRO A 421 13.00 26.21 -12.56
C PRO A 421 12.07 25.01 -12.85
N GLN A 422 12.58 23.77 -12.73
CA GLN A 422 11.95 22.52 -13.18
C GLN A 422 12.08 22.20 -14.67
N ASP A 423 13.04 22.84 -15.35
CA ASP A 423 13.47 22.41 -16.68
C ASP A 423 14.20 21.06 -16.61
N THR A 424 14.25 20.34 -17.74
CA THR A 424 14.94 19.06 -17.85
C THR A 424 16.44 19.20 -17.63
N LYS A 425 17.05 18.20 -16.99
CA LYS A 425 18.51 18.14 -16.84
C LYS A 425 19.20 17.70 -18.13
N PRO A 426 20.47 18.08 -18.35
CA PRO A 426 21.26 17.51 -19.45
C PRO A 426 21.50 16.01 -19.23
N LEU A 427 21.82 15.28 -20.31
CA LEU A 427 22.17 13.84 -20.27
C LEU A 427 23.53 13.56 -19.63
N GLY A 428 24.31 14.60 -19.35
CA GLY A 428 25.68 14.50 -18.87
C GLY A 428 26.00 15.62 -17.89
N LYS A 429 27.28 15.93 -17.73
CA LYS A 429 27.71 16.96 -16.79
C LYS A 429 27.08 18.31 -17.12
N GLU A 430 26.54 18.95 -16.09
CA GLU A 430 26.02 20.31 -16.18
C GLU A 430 27.11 21.28 -16.63
N SER A 431 26.71 22.25 -17.44
CA SER A 431 27.54 23.42 -17.69
C SER A 431 27.64 24.28 -16.43
N PHE A 432 28.75 25.01 -16.29
CA PHE A 432 28.93 25.95 -15.19
C PHE A 432 27.79 26.97 -15.07
N LYS A 433 27.15 27.31 -16.20
CA LYS A 433 26.00 28.21 -16.22
C LYS A 433 24.76 27.55 -15.60
N GLU A 434 24.48 26.30 -15.94
CA GLU A 434 23.35 25.52 -15.38
C GLU A 434 23.50 25.32 -13.88
N GLU A 435 24.68 24.93 -13.41
CA GLU A 435 25.00 24.75 -11.98
C GLU A 435 24.79 26.05 -11.17
N TYR A 436 25.01 27.21 -11.79
CA TYR A 436 24.85 28.51 -11.13
C TYR A 436 23.40 29.01 -11.09
N ILE A 437 22.61 28.74 -12.13
CA ILE A 437 21.23 29.27 -12.26
C ILE A 437 20.18 28.30 -11.71
N ASN A 438 20.43 27.01 -11.77
CA ASN A 438 19.49 25.98 -11.39
C ASN A 438 19.68 25.56 -9.93
N ARG A 439 18.61 25.10 -9.31
CA ARG A 439 18.68 24.42 -8.02
C ARG A 439 18.52 22.92 -8.27
N ASP A 440 19.54 22.15 -7.93
CA ASP A 440 19.53 20.69 -7.98
C ASP A 440 19.81 20.13 -6.59
N PHE A 441 18.98 19.21 -6.13
CA PHE A 441 19.16 18.46 -4.88
C PHE A 441 19.27 16.95 -5.11
N MET A 442 19.35 16.53 -6.38
CA MET A 442 19.57 15.16 -6.83
C MET A 442 20.73 15.13 -7.83
N GLU A 443 21.88 15.72 -7.46
CA GLU A 443 23.07 15.89 -8.32
C GLU A 443 23.63 14.57 -8.88
N GLU A 444 23.31 13.44 -8.24
CA GLU A 444 23.69 12.10 -8.68
C GLU A 444 22.89 11.58 -9.89
N THR A 445 21.84 12.30 -10.28
CA THR A 445 20.96 11.95 -11.40
C THR A 445 21.24 12.83 -12.63
N SER A 446 20.76 12.39 -13.79
CA SER A 446 20.87 13.14 -15.05
C SER A 446 19.53 13.13 -15.75
N GLY A 447 19.35 14.04 -16.71
CA GLY A 447 18.15 14.04 -17.52
C GLY A 447 18.16 12.89 -18.53
N GLU A 448 17.02 12.68 -19.17
CA GLU A 448 16.80 11.55 -20.06
C GLU A 448 16.18 12.01 -21.37
N ASN A 449 16.50 11.29 -22.46
CA ASN A 449 15.82 11.49 -23.73
C ASN A 449 14.51 10.71 -23.75
N TYR A 450 13.55 11.21 -24.52
CA TYR A 450 12.29 10.55 -24.73
C TYR A 450 12.50 9.13 -25.29
N PRO A 451 11.91 8.07 -24.69
CA PRO A 451 12.19 6.70 -25.09
C PRO A 451 11.50 6.36 -26.41
N PHE A 452 12.26 5.81 -27.37
CA PHE A 452 11.73 5.42 -28.69
C PHE A 452 10.84 4.15 -28.66
N SER A 453 10.97 3.32 -27.63
CA SER A 453 10.18 2.09 -27.45
C SER A 453 10.04 1.75 -25.97
N GLY A 454 9.08 0.87 -25.63
CA GLY A 454 8.80 0.48 -24.24
C GLY A 454 7.99 1.54 -23.49
N GLU A 455 7.98 1.45 -22.16
CA GLU A 455 7.26 2.38 -21.29
C GLU A 455 7.83 3.80 -21.35
N ILE A 456 6.96 4.78 -21.17
CA ILE A 456 7.32 6.17 -20.86
C ILE A 456 6.88 6.41 -19.43
N ASP A 457 7.82 6.79 -18.57
CA ASP A 457 7.54 7.05 -17.16
C ASP A 457 6.67 8.29 -17.04
N LEU A 458 5.47 8.12 -16.47
CA LEU A 458 4.52 9.21 -16.25
C LEU A 458 5.15 10.38 -15.50
N MET A 459 6.07 10.12 -14.58
CA MET A 459 6.58 11.11 -13.61
C MET A 459 7.93 11.71 -14.00
N LYS A 460 8.47 11.43 -15.19
CA LYS A 460 9.73 12.00 -15.68
C LYS A 460 9.50 13.08 -16.74
N TYR A 461 10.41 14.04 -16.77
CA TYR A 461 10.57 14.94 -17.90
C TYR A 461 11.67 14.44 -18.83
N TYR A 462 11.52 14.74 -20.13
CA TYR A 462 12.40 14.27 -21.18
C TYR A 462 12.90 15.43 -22.04
N ASN A 463 14.19 15.41 -22.39
CA ASN A 463 14.87 16.50 -23.11
C ASN A 463 14.35 16.74 -24.54
N ASN A 464 13.75 15.73 -25.15
CA ASN A 464 13.29 15.80 -26.53
C ASN A 464 11.77 15.71 -26.57
N SER A 465 11.17 16.36 -27.57
CA SER A 465 9.72 16.41 -27.70
C SER A 465 9.12 15.01 -27.77
N PRO A 466 8.05 14.74 -26.99
CA PRO A 466 7.31 13.49 -27.12
C PRO A 466 6.83 13.34 -28.56
N THR A 467 6.77 12.10 -29.05
CA THR A 467 5.98 11.83 -30.24
C THR A 467 4.53 12.12 -29.89
N ARG A 468 3.93 13.09 -30.59
CA ARG A 468 2.53 13.46 -30.42
C ARG A 468 1.73 12.15 -30.46
N TYR A 469 0.99 11.84 -29.38
CA TYR A 469 0.10 10.68 -29.22
C TYR A 469 0.64 9.37 -28.60
N ASP A 470 1.80 9.37 -27.92
CA ASP A 470 2.31 8.18 -27.20
C ASP A 470 1.60 7.86 -25.87
N TYR A 471 0.39 8.37 -25.65
CA TYR A 471 -0.43 8.16 -24.45
C TYR A 471 -0.72 6.69 -24.10
N ASN A 472 -0.48 5.73 -25.00
CA ASN A 472 -0.63 4.30 -24.70
C ASN A 472 0.64 3.66 -24.14
N ARG A 473 1.77 4.35 -24.26
CA ARG A 473 3.06 3.94 -23.73
C ARG A 473 3.40 4.62 -22.39
N VAL A 474 2.73 5.73 -22.09
CA VAL A 474 2.86 6.40 -20.79
C VAL A 474 2.23 5.56 -19.70
N ILE A 475 2.96 5.38 -18.61
CA ILE A 475 2.52 4.66 -17.41
C ILE A 475 3.41 5.02 -16.22
N SER A 476 2.88 5.02 -15.01
CA SER A 476 3.70 5.16 -13.80
C SER A 476 4.63 3.96 -13.65
N SER A 477 5.89 4.21 -13.31
CA SER A 477 6.87 3.13 -13.13
C SER A 477 6.43 2.13 -12.05
N GLU A 478 6.93 0.90 -12.14
CA GLU A 478 6.67 -0.15 -11.14
C GLU A 478 6.95 0.32 -9.71
N LYS A 479 8.08 1.02 -9.49
CA LYS A 479 8.44 1.59 -8.19
C LYS A 479 7.39 2.57 -7.67
N ASP A 480 6.82 3.40 -8.55
CA ASP A 480 5.81 4.38 -8.16
C ASP A 480 4.48 3.69 -7.84
N VAL A 481 4.09 2.65 -8.58
CA VAL A 481 2.88 1.88 -8.28
C VAL A 481 3.02 1.11 -6.97
N LEU A 482 4.18 0.52 -6.69
CA LEU A 482 4.49 -0.12 -5.40
C LEU A 482 4.49 0.90 -4.25
N SER A 483 4.77 2.18 -4.50
CA SER A 483 4.68 3.21 -3.46
C SER A 483 3.27 3.35 -2.88
N LEU A 484 2.22 3.16 -3.69
CA LEU A 484 0.83 3.19 -3.23
C LEU A 484 0.54 2.08 -2.22
N LEU A 485 1.15 0.90 -2.39
CA LEU A 485 1.07 -0.19 -1.42
C LEU A 485 1.80 0.17 -0.12
N TRP A 486 3.02 0.72 -0.24
CA TRP A 486 3.77 1.15 0.93
C TRP A 486 3.02 2.23 1.72
N LEU A 487 2.34 3.16 1.05
CA LEU A 487 1.56 4.23 1.66
C LEU A 487 0.38 3.72 2.50
N THR A 488 -0.07 2.47 2.31
CA THR A 488 -1.05 1.81 3.19
C THR A 488 -0.46 1.34 4.53
N LYS A 489 0.79 1.70 4.83
CA LYS A 489 1.47 1.36 6.07
C LYS A 489 0.65 1.75 7.30
N ILE A 490 0.50 0.79 8.19
CA ILE A 490 -0.27 0.91 9.42
C ILE A 490 0.64 0.79 10.65
N GLU A 491 0.20 1.36 11.76
CA GLU A 491 0.86 1.29 13.06
C GLU A 491 -0.10 0.86 14.17
N LEU A 492 0.38 -0.03 15.05
CA LEU A 492 -0.34 -0.52 16.21
C LEU A 492 -0.57 0.61 17.22
N LYS A 493 -1.82 0.79 17.63
CA LYS A 493 -2.28 1.83 18.57
C LYS A 493 -2.05 1.50 20.04
#